data_AF-A0A238KCG3-F1
#
_entry.id   AF-A0A238KCG3-F1
#
_cell.length_a   1.000
_cell.length_b   1.000
_cell.length_c   1.000
_cell.angle_alpha   90.00
_cell.angle_beta   90.00
_cell.angle_gamma   90.00
#
_symmetry.space_group_name_H-M   'P 1'
#
loop_
_entity.id
_entity.type
_entity.pdbx_description
1 polymer ?
#
loop_
_entity_poly.entity_id
_entity_poly.type
_entity_poly.pdbx_seq_one_letter_code
_entity_poly.pdbx_strand_id
1 'polypeptide(L)'
;MTPLSRPADTYSPLYFLASLGAGGLSVTFFMYLMFWVPHPNAPVPVFEDIMATFASGSLAMKAAIAIAMTGIAGMAFLNIKSLLWNFSALSKFSKTPAYEKLVNSNGETQLLAMPLATAMTVNGLFIVGLVFVPGLWGIVEYLFPAALVAFAIIGFIAFCRIGDFLGRVLSEGGVFDVTANNSFAQLMPAFALAMVAVGLSAPAAMSTVPLTVGISLVLSIFVGTIAGLYALVAAVVAFNSMLHHGTAKESAPTLMMVVPILTVLGIMMMRQDHGLHTTFDGHSDKAANLLLSTTILSIQLAFSALGVLVLRRQKYVDAFLRGGKNSPGAYALICPGVALSVMTQFWINKGLVAAGIIAKFGIAYWALTAVAIGFQVAMILLVLHLNRRHFGKPATGHAIPAE
;
A
#
# COMPACT_ATOMS: atom_id res chain seq x y z
N MET A 1 21.33 20.30 -29.38
CA MET A 1 20.92 18.99 -28.84
C MET A 1 19.81 19.23 -27.83
N THR A 2 18.56 18.88 -28.15
CA THR A 2 17.47 18.88 -27.16
C THR A 2 17.80 17.82 -26.10
N PRO A 3 17.84 18.16 -24.80
CA PRO A 3 18.04 17.15 -23.78
C PRO A 3 16.89 16.15 -23.89
N LEU A 4 17.22 14.86 -24.06
CA LEU A 4 16.24 13.78 -24.00
C LEU A 4 15.43 13.94 -22.71
N SER A 5 14.11 14.07 -22.83
CA SER A 5 13.23 14.19 -21.66
C SER A 5 13.28 12.88 -20.85
N ARG A 6 13.28 13.00 -19.53
CA ARG A 6 13.15 11.82 -18.66
C ARG A 6 11.72 11.29 -18.76
N PRO A 7 11.49 9.99 -18.53
CA PRO A 7 10.13 9.44 -18.54
C PRO A 7 9.18 10.15 -17.56
N ALA A 8 9.69 10.67 -16.44
CA ALA A 8 8.88 11.44 -15.48
C ALA A 8 8.50 12.85 -15.95
N ASP A 9 9.13 13.38 -17.00
CA ASP A 9 8.78 14.69 -17.55
C ASP A 9 7.46 14.60 -18.36
N THR A 10 7.05 13.40 -18.79
CA THR A 10 5.67 13.10 -19.22
C THR A 10 4.86 12.59 -18.03
N TYR A 11 4.23 13.51 -17.31
CA TYR A 11 3.58 13.21 -16.04
C TYR A 11 2.33 12.31 -16.20
N SER A 12 2.16 11.42 -15.23
CA SER A 12 0.95 10.61 -15.01
C SER A 12 0.66 10.56 -13.51
N PRO A 13 -0.62 10.63 -13.06
CA PRO A 13 -0.98 10.47 -11.65
C PRO A 13 -0.51 9.13 -11.03
N LEU A 14 -0.23 8.11 -11.85
CA LEU A 14 0.29 6.83 -11.36
C LEU A 14 1.67 6.95 -10.69
N TYR A 15 2.41 8.05 -10.89
CA TYR A 15 3.64 8.26 -10.13
C TYR A 15 3.43 8.45 -8.63
N PHE A 16 2.21 8.72 -8.14
CA PHE A 16 1.90 8.64 -6.71
C PHE A 16 2.15 7.23 -6.15
N LEU A 17 2.10 6.19 -6.97
CA LEU A 17 2.43 4.82 -6.57
C LEU A 17 3.89 4.64 -6.16
N ALA A 18 4.79 5.50 -6.63
CA ALA A 18 6.17 5.51 -6.15
C ALA A 18 6.24 5.91 -4.67
N SER A 19 5.46 6.92 -4.27
CA SER A 19 5.34 7.34 -2.87
C SER A 19 4.64 6.25 -2.04
N LEU A 20 3.53 5.70 -2.54
CA LEU A 20 2.80 4.61 -1.91
C LEU A 20 3.69 3.39 -1.65
N GLY A 21 4.44 2.94 -2.66
CA GLY A 21 5.34 1.80 -2.56
C GLY A 21 6.45 2.00 -1.54
N ALA A 22 7.08 3.19 -1.53
CA ALA A 22 8.06 3.55 -0.50
C ALA A 22 7.43 3.57 0.91
N GLY A 23 6.24 4.16 1.04
CA GLY A 23 5.51 4.17 2.31
C GLY A 23 5.25 2.74 2.82
N GLY A 24 4.74 1.88 1.94
CA GLY A 24 4.48 0.47 2.23
C GLY A 24 5.74 -0.31 2.61
N LEU A 25 6.87 -0.06 1.95
CA LEU A 25 8.15 -0.64 2.34
C LEU A 25 8.59 -0.21 3.74
N SER A 26 8.32 1.04 4.18
CA SER A 26 8.59 1.42 5.57
C SER A 26 7.78 0.56 6.56
N VAL A 27 6.53 0.22 6.22
CA VAL A 27 5.70 -0.68 7.03
C VAL A 27 6.32 -2.08 7.12
N THR A 28 6.87 -2.61 6.03
CA THR A 28 7.52 -3.94 6.07
C THR A 28 8.64 -3.99 7.10
N PHE A 29 9.47 -2.94 7.20
CA PHE A 29 10.49 -2.86 8.24
C PHE A 29 9.89 -2.75 9.64
N PHE A 30 8.84 -1.94 9.79
CA PHE A 30 8.14 -1.83 11.07
C PHE A 30 7.50 -3.14 11.52
N MET A 31 7.08 -4.02 10.61
CA MET A 31 6.53 -5.34 10.98
C MET A 31 7.53 -6.22 11.74
N TYR A 32 8.82 -6.15 11.42
CA TYR A 32 9.81 -6.88 12.22
C TYR A 32 9.93 -6.30 13.62
N LEU A 33 9.95 -4.96 13.75
CA LEU A 33 9.93 -4.32 15.07
C LEU A 33 8.69 -4.75 15.85
N MET A 34 7.51 -4.69 15.21
CA MET A 34 6.23 -5.06 15.81
C MET A 34 6.22 -6.49 16.37
N PHE A 35 6.85 -7.45 15.71
CA PHE A 35 6.79 -8.84 16.16
C PHE A 35 8.01 -9.31 16.94
N TRP A 36 9.16 -8.64 16.82
CA TRP A 36 10.41 -9.05 17.46
C TRP A 36 10.75 -8.25 18.72
N VAL A 37 10.35 -6.99 18.80
CA VAL A 37 10.59 -6.12 19.97
C VAL A 37 9.49 -6.38 21.01
N PRO A 38 9.80 -6.75 22.26
CA PRO A 38 8.81 -6.82 23.32
C PRO A 38 8.27 -5.42 23.67
N HIS A 39 6.95 -5.28 23.79
CA HIS A 39 6.26 -4.01 24.09
C HIS A 39 5.03 -4.30 24.97
N PRO A 40 5.20 -4.50 26.29
CA PRO A 40 4.12 -4.94 27.17
C PRO A 40 3.12 -3.82 27.54
N ASN A 41 3.53 -2.56 27.41
CA ASN A 41 2.76 -1.40 27.87
C ASN A 41 1.97 -0.70 26.75
N ALA A 42 2.11 -1.17 25.52
CA ALA A 42 1.47 -0.63 24.34
C ALA A 42 1.11 -1.77 23.37
N PRO A 43 0.15 -1.61 22.46
CA PRO A 43 -0.18 -2.60 21.43
C PRO A 43 0.81 -2.61 20.26
N VAL A 44 1.72 -1.63 20.20
CA VAL A 44 2.77 -1.47 19.19
C VAL A 44 4.08 -1.05 19.86
N PRO A 45 5.25 -1.42 19.31
CA PRO A 45 6.53 -1.00 19.89
C PRO A 45 6.75 0.50 19.70
N VAL A 46 7.13 1.16 20.79
CA VAL A 46 7.47 2.58 20.80
C VAL A 46 8.99 2.77 20.91
N PHE A 47 9.45 4.02 20.82
CA PHE A 47 10.87 4.37 20.87
C PHE A 47 11.57 3.76 22.08
N GLU A 48 10.94 3.83 23.25
CA GLU A 48 11.47 3.31 24.51
C GLU A 48 11.66 1.79 24.46
N ASP A 49 10.69 1.03 23.94
CA ASP A 49 10.78 -0.43 23.80
C ASP A 49 11.90 -0.83 22.84
N ILE A 50 12.00 -0.12 21.72
CA ILE A 50 13.01 -0.35 20.69
C ILE A 50 14.40 -0.09 21.26
N MET A 51 14.59 1.03 21.95
CA MET A 51 15.88 1.40 22.52
C MET A 51 16.27 0.51 23.70
N ALA A 52 15.32 0.11 24.55
CA ALA A 52 15.57 -0.85 25.62
C ALA A 52 16.02 -2.21 25.06
N THR A 53 15.36 -2.68 24.00
CA THR A 53 15.73 -3.93 23.31
C THR A 53 17.06 -3.79 22.56
N PHE A 54 17.35 -2.62 22.01
CA PHE A 54 18.63 -2.34 21.37
C PHE A 54 19.79 -2.32 22.38
N ALA A 55 19.57 -1.82 23.59
CA ALA A 55 20.60 -1.80 24.63
C ALA A 55 20.89 -3.22 25.16
N SER A 56 19.84 -3.98 25.47
CA SER A 56 19.90 -5.27 26.17
C SER A 56 19.94 -6.51 25.26
N GLY A 57 19.57 -6.38 23.99
CA GLY A 57 19.42 -7.51 23.06
C GLY A 57 20.74 -8.13 22.61
N SER A 58 20.66 -9.30 21.98
CA SER A 58 21.80 -9.96 21.34
C SER A 58 22.34 -9.14 20.16
N LEU A 59 23.58 -9.40 19.74
CA LEU A 59 24.18 -8.70 18.58
C LEU A 59 23.30 -8.80 17.31
N ALA A 60 22.71 -9.97 17.07
CA ALA A 60 21.79 -10.19 15.96
C ALA A 60 20.51 -9.33 16.08
N MET A 61 19.93 -9.22 17.28
CA MET A 61 18.77 -8.35 17.52
C MET A 61 19.11 -6.88 17.33
N LYS A 62 20.28 -6.43 17.82
CA LYS A 62 20.77 -5.05 17.61
C LYS A 62 20.92 -4.75 16.12
N ALA A 63 21.54 -5.66 15.37
CA ALA A 63 21.69 -5.52 13.93
C ALA A 63 20.32 -5.47 13.21
N ALA A 64 19.38 -6.33 13.59
CA ALA A 64 18.03 -6.34 13.04
C ALA A 64 17.28 -5.02 13.28
N ILE A 65 17.34 -4.50 14.51
CA ILE A 65 16.75 -3.20 14.87
C ILE A 65 17.39 -2.07 14.06
N ALA A 66 18.72 -2.02 13.98
CA ALA A 66 19.43 -0.98 13.23
C ALA A 66 19.08 -1.00 11.73
N ILE A 67 18.98 -2.20 11.13
CA ILE A 67 18.54 -2.38 9.75
C ILE A 67 17.08 -1.91 9.60
N ALA A 68 16.19 -2.28 10.52
CA ALA A 68 14.79 -1.88 10.46
C ALA A 68 14.62 -0.36 10.57
N MET A 69 15.27 0.29 11.55
CA MET A 69 15.24 1.74 11.69
C MET A 69 15.81 2.44 10.45
N THR A 70 16.96 1.99 9.94
CA THR A 70 17.55 2.57 8.73
C THR A 70 16.63 2.41 7.51
N GLY A 71 16.00 1.24 7.37
CA GLY A 71 15.02 0.96 6.34
C GLY A 71 13.80 1.86 6.42
N ILE A 72 13.24 2.05 7.62
CA ILE A 72 12.11 2.97 7.86
C ILE A 72 12.50 4.39 7.48
N ALA A 73 13.64 4.90 7.96
CA ALA A 73 14.10 6.25 7.66
C ALA A 73 14.30 6.48 6.16
N GLY A 74 15.00 5.57 5.47
CA GLY A 74 15.25 5.66 4.04
C GLY A 74 13.98 5.60 3.20
N MET A 75 13.04 4.70 3.55
CA MET A 75 11.78 4.54 2.83
C MET A 75 10.79 5.67 3.13
N ALA A 76 10.76 6.18 4.36
CA ALA A 76 9.97 7.36 4.72
C ALA A 76 10.47 8.62 3.98
N PHE A 77 11.79 8.80 3.86
CA PHE A 77 12.36 9.88 3.06
C PHE A 77 11.93 9.77 1.59
N LEU A 78 12.02 8.58 0.98
CA LEU A 78 11.56 8.36 -0.39
C LEU A 78 10.05 8.59 -0.54
N ASN A 79 9.25 8.14 0.42
CA ASN A 79 7.80 8.35 0.44
C ASN A 79 7.45 9.85 0.40
N ILE A 80 8.01 10.65 1.33
CA ILE A 80 7.74 12.09 1.43
C ILE A 80 8.28 12.83 0.20
N LYS A 81 9.52 12.54 -0.21
CA LYS A 81 10.14 13.14 -1.39
C LYS A 81 9.29 12.92 -2.65
N SER A 82 8.86 11.68 -2.89
CA SER A 82 8.03 11.34 -4.04
C SER A 82 6.63 11.94 -3.92
N LEU A 83 6.06 12.04 -2.73
CA LEU A 83 4.74 12.64 -2.51
C LEU A 83 4.75 14.14 -2.86
N LEU A 84 5.71 14.89 -2.32
CA LEU A 84 5.86 16.33 -2.57
C LEU A 84 6.10 16.62 -4.04
N TRP A 85 6.94 15.81 -4.70
CA TRP A 85 7.14 15.91 -6.14
C TRP A 85 5.84 15.69 -6.92
N ASN A 86 5.06 14.66 -6.57
CA ASN A 86 3.79 14.36 -7.24
C ASN A 86 2.75 15.46 -7.05
N PHE A 87 2.62 16.06 -5.86
CA PHE A 87 1.72 17.20 -5.66
C PHE A 87 2.10 18.39 -6.53
N SER A 88 3.40 18.73 -6.59
CA SER A 88 3.89 19.80 -7.47
C SER A 88 3.64 19.49 -8.95
N ALA A 89 3.91 18.25 -9.38
CA ALA A 89 3.73 17.83 -10.75
C ALA A 89 2.24 17.78 -11.15
N LEU A 90 1.37 17.28 -10.27
CA LEU A 90 -0.09 17.26 -10.47
C LEU A 90 -0.65 18.69 -10.62
N SER A 91 -0.19 19.63 -9.80
CA SER A 91 -0.61 21.04 -9.87
C SER A 91 -0.23 21.71 -11.19
N LYS A 92 0.90 21.32 -11.79
CA LYS A 92 1.29 21.77 -13.13
C LYS A 92 0.49 21.05 -14.21
N PHE A 93 0.33 19.74 -14.08
CA PHE A 93 -0.42 18.91 -15.03
C PHE A 93 -1.88 19.32 -15.12
N SER A 94 -2.52 19.70 -14.01
CA SER A 94 -3.93 20.11 -13.96
C SER A 94 -4.26 21.34 -14.79
N LYS A 95 -3.24 22.07 -15.27
CA LYS A 95 -3.37 23.26 -16.14
C LYS A 95 -3.13 22.93 -17.62
N THR A 96 -3.05 21.66 -17.98
CA THR A 96 -2.71 21.22 -19.34
C THR A 96 -3.91 20.57 -20.05
N PRO A 97 -3.97 20.62 -21.39
CA PRO A 97 -5.02 19.90 -22.15
C PRO A 97 -5.01 18.38 -21.92
N ALA A 98 -3.84 17.81 -21.58
CA ALA A 98 -3.72 16.39 -21.27
C ALA A 98 -4.48 15.99 -19.99
N TYR A 99 -4.59 16.90 -19.01
CA TYR A 99 -5.39 16.67 -17.81
C TYR A 99 -6.88 16.69 -18.12
N GLU A 100 -7.34 17.64 -18.93
CA GLU A 100 -8.72 17.70 -19.38
C GLU A 100 -9.11 16.42 -20.13
N LYS A 101 -8.24 15.91 -21.00
CA LYS A 101 -8.43 14.61 -21.66
C LYS A 101 -8.49 13.45 -20.65
N LEU A 102 -7.69 13.48 -19.60
CA LEU A 102 -7.68 12.42 -18.59
C LEU A 102 -8.99 12.39 -17.78
N VAL A 103 -9.44 13.54 -17.28
CA VAL A 103 -10.67 13.66 -16.48
C VAL A 103 -11.92 13.27 -17.28
N ASN A 104 -11.91 13.55 -18.58
CA ASN A 104 -13.00 13.14 -19.48
C ASN A 104 -12.85 11.69 -20.01
N SER A 105 -12.12 10.81 -19.33
CA SER A 105 -11.87 9.43 -19.75
C SER A 105 -12.02 8.43 -18.60
N ASN A 106 -11.96 7.12 -18.89
CA ASN A 106 -11.88 6.08 -17.86
C ASN A 106 -10.61 6.20 -16.99
N GLY A 107 -9.58 6.89 -17.49
CA GLY A 107 -8.33 7.15 -16.78
C GLY A 107 -8.45 8.16 -15.64
N GLU A 108 -9.58 8.87 -15.51
CA GLU A 108 -9.84 9.81 -14.42
C GLU A 108 -9.59 9.20 -13.03
N THR A 109 -9.98 7.94 -12.86
CA THR A 109 -9.78 7.16 -11.63
C THR A 109 -8.32 7.04 -11.20
N GLN A 110 -7.35 7.25 -12.09
CA GLN A 110 -5.92 7.31 -11.73
C GLN A 110 -5.61 8.46 -10.77
N LEU A 111 -6.44 9.53 -10.75
CA LEU A 111 -6.30 10.63 -9.79
C LEU A 111 -6.51 10.18 -8.34
N LEU A 112 -7.17 9.04 -8.11
CA LEU A 112 -7.29 8.43 -6.78
C LEU A 112 -5.96 7.90 -6.23
N ALA A 113 -4.90 7.87 -7.06
CA ALA A 113 -3.55 7.57 -6.57
C ALA A 113 -3.05 8.63 -5.60
N MET A 114 -3.53 9.87 -5.72
CA MET A 114 -3.23 10.97 -4.80
C MET A 114 -3.76 10.71 -3.37
N PRO A 115 -5.08 10.54 -3.13
CA PRO A 115 -5.57 10.26 -1.77
C PRO A 115 -5.03 8.93 -1.23
N LEU A 116 -4.86 7.91 -2.07
CA LEU A 116 -4.24 6.64 -1.71
C LEU A 116 -2.82 6.82 -1.13
N ALA A 117 -1.94 7.52 -1.85
CA ALA A 117 -0.56 7.76 -1.40
C ALA A 117 -0.50 8.71 -0.19
N THR A 118 -1.44 9.66 -0.11
CA THR A 118 -1.55 10.59 1.03
C THR A 118 -1.92 9.83 2.30
N ALA A 119 -2.94 8.95 2.25
CA ALA A 119 -3.32 8.09 3.36
C ALA A 119 -2.15 7.18 3.80
N MET A 120 -1.43 6.59 2.85
CA MET A 120 -0.23 5.81 3.16
C MET A 120 0.86 6.63 3.85
N THR A 121 1.02 7.90 3.46
CA THR A 121 2.02 8.79 4.06
C THR A 121 1.68 9.13 5.50
N VAL A 122 0.39 9.35 5.82
CA VAL A 122 -0.04 9.52 7.22
C VAL A 122 0.33 8.29 8.05
N ASN A 123 0.08 7.08 7.54
CA ASN A 123 0.50 5.84 8.20
C ASN A 123 2.02 5.75 8.38
N GLY A 124 2.79 6.13 7.35
CA GLY A 124 4.26 6.14 7.40
C GLY A 124 4.81 7.14 8.42
N LEU A 125 4.22 8.34 8.51
CA LEU A 125 4.60 9.36 9.50
C LEU A 125 4.30 8.90 10.93
N PHE A 126 3.20 8.17 11.13
CA PHE A 126 2.91 7.57 12.44
C PHE A 126 3.98 6.55 12.85
N ILE A 127 4.42 5.69 11.93
CA ILE A 127 5.54 4.76 12.15
C ILE A 127 6.84 5.50 12.47
N VAL A 128 7.16 6.57 11.71
CA VAL A 128 8.33 7.40 12.00
C VAL A 128 8.24 8.00 13.39
N GLY A 129 7.05 8.46 13.80
CA GLY A 129 6.78 8.91 15.15
C GLY A 129 7.10 7.84 16.20
N LEU A 130 6.49 6.66 16.07
CA LEU A 130 6.67 5.56 17.02
C LEU A 130 8.14 5.12 17.16
N VAL A 131 8.90 5.14 16.06
CA VAL A 131 10.27 4.61 16.02
C VAL A 131 11.33 5.63 16.40
N PHE A 132 11.10 6.92 16.17
CA PHE A 132 12.13 7.95 16.31
C PHE A 132 11.80 9.08 17.30
N VAL A 133 10.56 9.18 17.79
CA VAL A 133 10.14 10.26 18.69
C VAL A 133 9.99 9.72 20.12
N PRO A 134 10.88 10.08 21.06
CA PRO A 134 10.76 9.68 22.45
C PRO A 134 9.53 10.31 23.10
N GLY A 135 8.85 9.56 23.96
CA GLY A 135 7.67 10.01 24.71
C GLY A 135 6.40 10.21 23.90
N LEU A 136 6.38 9.88 22.60
CA LEU A 136 5.22 10.06 21.73
C LEU A 136 3.96 9.37 22.27
N TRP A 137 4.14 8.18 22.85
CA TRP A 137 3.02 7.40 23.39
C TRP A 137 2.28 8.12 24.52
N GLY A 138 2.97 8.96 25.30
CA GLY A 138 2.36 9.74 26.38
C GLY A 138 1.33 10.78 25.91
N ILE A 139 1.35 11.14 24.62
CA ILE A 139 0.40 12.10 24.02
C ILE A 139 -0.45 11.47 22.92
N VAL A 140 -0.38 10.15 22.72
CA VAL A 140 -0.98 9.47 21.56
C VAL A 140 -2.51 9.64 21.50
N GLU A 141 -3.16 9.73 22.66
CA GLU A 141 -4.61 9.95 22.75
C GLU A 141 -5.06 11.29 22.15
N TYR A 142 -4.19 12.30 22.12
CA TYR A 142 -4.48 13.57 21.42
C TYR A 142 -4.21 13.48 19.91
N LEU A 143 -3.26 12.63 19.51
CA LEU A 143 -2.94 12.40 18.10
C LEU A 143 -4.03 11.58 17.39
N PHE A 144 -4.74 10.68 18.09
CA PHE A 144 -5.76 9.84 17.46
C PHE A 144 -6.95 10.63 16.87
N PRO A 145 -7.59 11.59 17.56
CA PRO A 145 -8.60 12.45 16.96
C PRO A 145 -8.07 13.24 15.76
N ALA A 146 -6.85 13.77 15.84
CA ALA A 146 -6.23 14.47 14.72
C ALA A 146 -6.01 13.54 13.51
N ALA A 147 -5.60 12.28 13.75
CA ALA A 147 -5.47 11.27 12.71
C ALA A 147 -6.81 10.90 12.08
N LEU A 148 -7.88 10.76 12.88
CA LEU A 148 -9.24 10.53 12.38
C LEU A 148 -9.69 11.66 11.45
N VAL A 149 -9.45 12.92 11.83
CA VAL A 149 -9.76 14.08 10.99
C VAL A 149 -8.95 14.04 9.70
N ALA A 150 -7.63 13.75 9.76
CA ALA A 150 -6.81 13.64 8.57
C ALA A 150 -7.31 12.56 7.60
N PHE A 151 -7.63 11.36 8.10
CA PHE A 151 -8.19 10.31 7.27
C PHE A 151 -9.61 10.62 6.77
N ALA A 152 -10.44 11.31 7.55
CA ALA A 152 -11.75 11.76 7.13
C ALA A 152 -11.66 12.76 5.97
N ILE A 153 -10.71 13.71 6.03
CA ILE A 153 -10.45 14.65 4.92
C ILE A 153 -9.98 13.90 3.67
N ILE A 154 -9.04 12.96 3.81
CA ILE A 154 -8.54 12.18 2.66
C ILE A 154 -9.67 11.31 2.08
N GLY A 155 -10.51 10.72 2.94
CA GLY A 155 -11.69 9.95 2.56
C GLY A 155 -12.70 10.81 1.81
N PHE A 156 -13.00 12.02 2.31
CA PHE A 156 -13.88 12.98 1.65
C PHE A 156 -13.38 13.32 0.25
N ILE A 157 -12.08 13.62 0.10
CA ILE A 157 -11.45 13.86 -1.20
C ILE A 157 -11.62 12.64 -2.13
N ALA A 158 -11.41 11.43 -1.62
CA ALA A 158 -11.60 10.20 -2.40
C ALA A 158 -13.07 10.04 -2.84
N PHE A 159 -14.03 10.26 -1.94
CA PHE A 159 -15.46 10.19 -2.26
C PHE A 159 -15.89 11.23 -3.28
N CYS A 160 -15.41 12.48 -3.18
CA CYS A 160 -15.69 13.50 -4.20
C CYS A 160 -15.22 13.05 -5.58
N ARG A 161 -13.98 12.54 -5.69
CA ARG A 161 -13.43 12.06 -6.97
C ARG A 161 -14.16 10.85 -7.53
N ILE A 162 -14.61 9.93 -6.66
CA ILE A 162 -15.42 8.79 -7.07
C ILE A 162 -16.80 9.27 -7.52
N GLY A 163 -17.38 10.25 -6.83
CA GLY A 163 -18.66 10.88 -7.15
C GLY A 163 -18.62 11.59 -8.50
N ASP A 164 -17.57 12.37 -8.79
CA ASP A 164 -17.37 13.02 -10.10
C ASP A 164 -17.34 11.98 -11.23
N PHE A 165 -16.53 10.92 -11.05
CA PHE A 165 -16.38 9.85 -12.03
C PHE A 165 -17.69 9.07 -12.25
N LEU A 166 -18.33 8.60 -11.18
CA LEU A 166 -19.58 7.84 -11.27
C LEU A 166 -20.73 8.71 -11.75
N GLY A 167 -20.79 9.97 -11.31
CA GLY A 167 -21.78 10.95 -11.75
C GLY A 167 -21.73 11.11 -13.26
N ARG A 168 -20.55 11.33 -13.84
CA ARG A 168 -20.36 11.42 -15.29
C ARG A 168 -20.71 10.10 -16.00
N VAL A 169 -20.11 8.99 -15.57
CA VAL A 169 -20.27 7.68 -16.25
C VAL A 169 -21.71 7.17 -16.24
N LEU A 170 -22.44 7.35 -15.12
CA LEU A 170 -23.80 6.84 -14.97
C LEU A 170 -24.88 7.78 -15.51
N SER A 171 -24.63 9.10 -15.56
CA SER A 171 -25.62 10.06 -16.05
C SER A 171 -25.62 10.23 -17.56
N GLU A 172 -24.46 10.18 -18.21
CA GLU A 172 -24.34 10.46 -19.64
C GLU A 172 -24.60 9.21 -20.51
N GLY A 173 -24.33 8.01 -19.98
CA GLY A 173 -24.54 6.73 -20.68
C GLY A 173 -23.66 6.54 -21.93
N GLY A 174 -22.98 5.41 -22.07
CA GLY A 174 -22.14 5.13 -23.25
C GLY A 174 -20.79 5.88 -23.31
N VAL A 175 -20.48 6.72 -22.32
CA VAL A 175 -19.18 7.42 -22.18
C VAL A 175 -18.10 6.50 -21.61
N PHE A 176 -18.51 5.40 -20.98
CA PHE A 176 -17.60 4.39 -20.44
C PHE A 176 -17.17 3.41 -21.52
N ASP A 177 -15.91 3.51 -21.94
CA ASP A 177 -15.33 2.59 -22.90
C ASP A 177 -14.98 1.24 -22.24
N VAL A 178 -15.86 0.25 -22.45
CA VAL A 178 -15.70 -1.13 -21.93
C VAL A 178 -14.46 -1.83 -22.53
N THR A 179 -13.98 -1.39 -23.69
CA THR A 179 -12.79 -1.94 -24.35
C THR A 179 -11.50 -1.39 -23.73
N ALA A 180 -11.51 -0.13 -23.30
CA ALA A 180 -10.42 0.50 -22.53
C ALA A 180 -10.43 0.11 -21.03
N ASN A 181 -11.35 -0.77 -20.63
CA ASN A 181 -11.62 -1.11 -19.24
C ASN A 181 -10.78 -2.27 -18.66
N ASN A 182 -9.63 -2.55 -19.26
CA ASN A 182 -8.78 -3.68 -18.91
C ASN A 182 -7.58 -3.29 -18.02
N SER A 183 -7.75 -2.31 -17.11
CA SER A 183 -6.62 -1.68 -16.40
C SER A 183 -6.84 -1.28 -14.93
N PHE A 184 -5.74 -0.83 -14.30
CA PHE A 184 -5.57 -0.34 -12.92
C PHE A 184 -6.64 0.62 -12.44
N ALA A 185 -7.11 1.44 -13.36
CA ALA A 185 -8.09 2.49 -13.16
C ALA A 185 -9.29 2.02 -12.32
N GLN A 186 -9.80 0.81 -12.57
CA GLN A 186 -11.05 0.39 -11.92
C GLN A 186 -10.90 -0.09 -10.48
N LEU A 187 -9.73 -0.60 -10.09
CA LEU A 187 -9.50 -1.03 -8.72
C LEU A 187 -8.94 0.10 -7.84
N MET A 188 -8.58 1.23 -8.45
CA MET A 188 -8.07 2.39 -7.72
C MET A 188 -9.04 3.00 -6.70
N PRO A 189 -10.33 3.18 -7.01
CA PRO A 189 -11.32 3.61 -6.01
C PRO A 189 -11.39 2.67 -4.81
N ALA A 190 -11.52 1.37 -5.05
CA ALA A 190 -11.56 0.37 -3.99
C ALA A 190 -10.29 0.43 -3.14
N PHE A 191 -9.12 0.56 -3.76
CA PHE A 191 -7.86 0.60 -3.04
C PHE A 191 -7.67 1.89 -2.23
N ALA A 192 -8.02 3.05 -2.79
CA ALA A 192 -7.97 4.32 -2.08
C ALA A 192 -8.88 4.31 -0.84
N LEU A 193 -10.12 3.84 -0.99
CA LEU A 193 -11.06 3.72 0.13
C LEU A 193 -10.58 2.69 1.16
N ALA A 194 -10.07 1.54 0.73
CA ALA A 194 -9.53 0.53 1.64
C ALA A 194 -8.32 1.05 2.44
N MET A 195 -7.47 1.87 1.82
CA MET A 195 -6.35 2.53 2.51
C MET A 195 -6.81 3.57 3.54
N VAL A 196 -7.87 4.33 3.23
CA VAL A 196 -8.49 5.24 4.20
C VAL A 196 -9.12 4.46 5.35
N ALA A 197 -9.84 3.36 5.05
CA ALA A 197 -10.49 2.53 6.05
C ALA A 197 -9.50 1.90 7.04
N VAL A 198 -8.38 1.35 6.56
CA VAL A 198 -7.33 0.82 7.45
C VAL A 198 -6.68 1.91 8.30
N GLY A 199 -6.52 3.14 7.76
CA GLY A 199 -6.07 4.30 8.51
C GLY A 199 -7.04 4.70 9.62
N LEU A 200 -8.32 4.80 9.29
CA LEU A 200 -9.41 5.08 10.24
C LEU A 200 -9.52 4.04 11.34
N SER A 201 -9.14 2.78 11.10
CA SER A 201 -9.16 1.70 12.11
C SER A 201 -7.98 1.73 13.09
N ALA A 202 -6.95 2.56 12.85
CA ALA A 202 -5.76 2.57 13.68
C ALA A 202 -6.06 2.94 15.15
N PRO A 203 -6.84 4.01 15.45
CA PRO A 203 -7.21 4.34 16.82
C PRO A 203 -8.06 3.27 17.51
N ALA A 204 -8.90 2.51 16.78
CA ALA A 204 -9.68 1.44 17.36
C ALA A 204 -8.81 0.38 18.04
N ALA A 205 -7.63 0.09 17.47
CA ALA A 205 -6.72 -0.90 18.05
C ALA A 205 -5.74 -0.33 19.09
N MET A 206 -5.72 0.99 19.31
CA MET A 206 -4.63 1.62 20.06
C MET A 206 -5.06 2.65 21.11
N SER A 207 -6.28 3.16 21.04
CA SER A 207 -6.80 4.12 22.01
C SER A 207 -7.41 3.41 23.21
N THR A 208 -7.24 3.99 24.40
CA THR A 208 -7.94 3.56 25.61
C THR A 208 -9.23 4.35 25.86
N VAL A 209 -9.55 5.33 25.01
CA VAL A 209 -10.76 6.18 25.14
C VAL A 209 -11.92 5.57 24.35
N PRO A 210 -13.00 5.10 25.01
CA PRO A 210 -14.09 4.39 24.33
C PRO A 210 -14.75 5.18 23.19
N LEU A 211 -14.85 6.51 23.33
CA LEU A 211 -15.39 7.36 22.28
C LEU A 211 -14.52 7.35 21.02
N THR A 212 -13.20 7.47 21.19
CA THR A 212 -12.23 7.44 20.07
C THR A 212 -12.26 6.08 19.37
N VAL A 213 -12.29 4.99 20.16
CA VAL A 213 -12.41 3.62 19.63
C VAL A 213 -13.72 3.45 18.87
N GLY A 214 -14.86 3.87 19.45
CA GLY A 214 -16.18 3.75 18.83
C GLY A 214 -16.28 4.52 17.50
N ILE A 215 -15.82 5.77 17.45
CA ILE A 215 -15.80 6.58 16.21
C ILE A 215 -14.91 5.91 15.16
N SER A 216 -13.73 5.46 15.57
CA SER A 216 -12.78 4.75 14.69
C SER A 216 -13.37 3.48 14.10
N LEU A 217 -14.08 2.67 14.91
CA LEU A 217 -14.80 1.48 14.46
C LEU A 217 -15.87 1.84 13.42
N VAL A 218 -16.79 2.75 13.75
CA VAL A 218 -17.91 3.11 12.87
C VAL A 218 -17.42 3.66 11.53
N LEU A 219 -16.47 4.59 11.55
CA LEU A 219 -15.93 5.20 10.33
C LEU A 219 -15.16 4.19 9.47
N SER A 220 -14.33 3.35 10.08
CA SER A 220 -13.58 2.33 9.34
C SER A 220 -14.48 1.25 8.76
N ILE A 221 -15.53 0.81 9.47
CA ILE A 221 -16.54 -0.12 8.95
C ILE A 221 -17.27 0.50 7.77
N PHE A 222 -17.74 1.74 7.88
CA PHE A 222 -18.46 2.43 6.82
C PHE A 222 -17.63 2.53 5.53
N VAL A 223 -16.40 3.08 5.62
CA VAL A 223 -15.53 3.24 4.46
C VAL A 223 -15.05 1.87 3.93
N GLY A 224 -14.72 0.94 4.82
CA GLY A 224 -14.26 -0.41 4.47
C GLY A 224 -15.33 -1.23 3.75
N THR A 225 -16.59 -1.10 4.15
CA THR A 225 -17.73 -1.75 3.48
C THR A 225 -17.90 -1.23 2.07
N ILE A 226 -17.85 0.09 1.88
CA ILE A 226 -17.93 0.69 0.54
C ILE A 226 -16.74 0.26 -0.32
N ALA A 227 -15.52 0.23 0.26
CA ALA A 227 -14.33 -0.26 -0.43
C ALA A 227 -14.48 -1.72 -0.90
N GLY A 228 -15.02 -2.59 -0.04
CA GLY A 228 -15.28 -3.99 -0.35
C GLY A 228 -16.32 -4.17 -1.46
N LEU A 229 -17.43 -3.42 -1.40
CA LEU A 229 -18.45 -3.43 -2.46
C LEU A 229 -17.87 -2.94 -3.79
N TYR A 230 -17.10 -1.86 -3.77
CA TYR A 230 -16.43 -1.35 -4.98
C TYR A 230 -15.45 -2.39 -5.54
N ALA A 231 -14.64 -3.01 -4.69
CA ALA A 231 -13.70 -4.05 -5.10
C ALA A 231 -14.42 -5.22 -5.79
N LEU A 232 -15.55 -5.65 -5.23
CA LEU A 232 -16.35 -6.75 -5.79
C LEU A 232 -16.91 -6.39 -7.17
N VAL A 233 -17.60 -5.25 -7.28
CA VAL A 233 -18.19 -4.80 -8.56
C VAL A 233 -17.10 -4.58 -9.60
N ALA A 234 -16.03 -3.87 -9.24
CA ALA A 234 -14.91 -3.60 -10.13
C ALA A 234 -14.19 -4.88 -10.57
N ALA A 235 -14.02 -5.87 -9.68
CA ALA A 235 -13.44 -7.15 -10.05
C ALA A 235 -14.30 -7.88 -11.09
N VAL A 236 -15.61 -7.98 -10.88
CA VAL A 236 -16.53 -8.64 -11.84
C VAL A 236 -16.48 -7.95 -13.21
N VAL A 237 -16.57 -6.62 -13.23
CA VAL A 237 -16.53 -5.83 -14.46
C VAL A 237 -15.18 -5.95 -15.18
N ALA A 238 -14.07 -5.86 -14.43
CA ALA A 238 -12.73 -5.97 -14.99
C ALA A 238 -12.45 -7.36 -15.55
N PHE A 239 -12.83 -8.43 -14.84
CA PHE A 239 -12.69 -9.80 -15.34
C PHE A 239 -13.47 -10.01 -16.63
N ASN A 240 -14.71 -9.52 -16.70
CA ASN A 240 -15.51 -9.61 -17.92
C ASN A 240 -14.82 -8.91 -19.10
N SER A 241 -14.38 -7.66 -18.92
CA SER A 241 -13.66 -6.91 -19.97
C SER A 241 -12.37 -7.61 -20.41
N MET A 242 -11.60 -8.15 -19.45
CA MET A 242 -10.35 -8.87 -19.75
C MET A 242 -10.59 -10.19 -20.50
N LEU A 243 -11.71 -10.88 -20.25
CA LEU A 243 -12.08 -12.09 -21.01
C LEU A 243 -12.47 -11.77 -22.45
N HIS A 244 -13.12 -10.63 -22.70
CA HIS A 244 -13.54 -10.22 -24.03
C HIS A 244 -12.43 -9.55 -24.86
N HIS A 245 -11.56 -8.74 -24.23
CA HIS A 245 -10.61 -7.87 -24.93
C HIS A 245 -9.15 -8.14 -24.60
N GLY A 246 -8.87 -9.03 -23.65
CA GLY A 246 -7.54 -9.25 -23.10
C GLY A 246 -7.05 -8.10 -22.21
N THR A 247 -5.96 -8.34 -21.48
CA THR A 247 -5.34 -7.33 -20.61
C THR A 247 -4.35 -6.47 -21.39
N ALA A 248 -4.52 -5.15 -21.39
CA ALA A 248 -3.55 -4.24 -22.00
C ALA A 248 -2.17 -4.43 -21.37
N LYS A 249 -1.14 -4.53 -22.22
CA LYS A 249 0.21 -4.89 -21.76
C LYS A 249 0.75 -3.93 -20.71
N GLU A 250 0.45 -2.64 -20.84
CA GLU A 250 0.86 -1.63 -19.86
C GLU A 250 0.17 -1.79 -18.49
N SER A 251 -1.03 -2.36 -18.51
CA SER A 251 -1.90 -2.53 -17.34
C SER A 251 -1.87 -3.95 -16.76
N ALA A 252 -1.02 -4.83 -17.26
CA ALA A 252 -0.88 -6.18 -16.69
C ALA A 252 -0.55 -6.23 -15.18
N PRO A 253 0.23 -5.30 -14.58
CA PRO A 253 0.48 -5.29 -13.14
C PRO A 253 -0.77 -5.24 -12.26
N THR A 254 -1.90 -4.82 -12.83
CA THR A 254 -3.06 -4.37 -12.09
C THR A 254 -3.95 -5.52 -11.67
N LEU A 255 -3.79 -6.67 -12.31
CA LEU A 255 -4.36 -7.95 -11.91
C LEU A 255 -4.02 -8.31 -10.45
N MET A 256 -2.87 -7.86 -9.98
CA MET A 256 -2.39 -8.16 -8.64
C MET A 256 -2.92 -7.19 -7.58
N MET A 257 -3.76 -6.20 -7.93
CA MET A 257 -4.24 -5.18 -6.99
C MET A 257 -5.23 -5.70 -5.95
N VAL A 258 -5.84 -6.85 -6.21
CA VAL A 258 -6.61 -7.58 -5.20
C VAL A 258 -5.73 -7.89 -3.98
N VAL A 259 -4.43 -8.14 -4.17
CA VAL A 259 -3.50 -8.50 -3.10
C VAL A 259 -3.35 -7.40 -2.04
N PRO A 260 -2.94 -6.15 -2.38
CA PRO A 260 -2.86 -5.08 -1.40
C PRO A 260 -4.23 -4.69 -0.83
N ILE A 261 -5.31 -4.71 -1.62
CA ILE A 261 -6.67 -4.41 -1.12
C ILE A 261 -7.06 -5.36 0.01
N LEU A 262 -6.91 -6.68 -0.20
CA LEU A 262 -7.22 -7.67 0.83
C LEU A 262 -6.29 -7.55 2.04
N THR A 263 -5.03 -7.14 1.85
CA THR A 263 -4.10 -6.91 2.97
C THR A 263 -4.59 -5.79 3.87
N VAL A 264 -4.92 -4.63 3.29
CA VAL A 264 -5.33 -3.47 4.09
C VAL A 264 -6.68 -3.70 4.76
N LEU A 265 -7.63 -4.35 4.09
CA LEU A 265 -8.91 -4.73 4.68
C LEU A 265 -8.74 -5.80 5.77
N GLY A 266 -7.83 -6.76 5.58
CA GLY A 266 -7.45 -7.74 6.60
C GLY A 266 -6.90 -7.08 7.86
N ILE A 267 -5.97 -6.13 7.70
CA ILE A 267 -5.40 -5.36 8.81
C ILE A 267 -6.48 -4.53 9.51
N MET A 268 -7.38 -3.92 8.75
CA MET A 268 -8.53 -3.19 9.29
C MET A 268 -9.39 -4.09 10.17
N MET A 269 -9.77 -5.27 9.68
CA MET A 269 -10.57 -6.24 10.45
C MET A 269 -9.86 -6.70 11.73
N MET A 270 -8.56 -7.02 11.66
CA MET A 270 -7.78 -7.39 12.84
C MET A 270 -7.66 -6.26 13.87
N ARG A 271 -7.59 -5.00 13.42
CA ARG A 271 -7.59 -3.82 14.30
C ARG A 271 -8.94 -3.58 14.96
N GLN A 272 -10.02 -3.76 14.21
CA GLN A 272 -11.38 -3.65 14.72
C GLN A 272 -11.66 -4.74 15.77
N ASP A 273 -11.28 -5.98 15.49
CA ASP A 273 -11.39 -7.10 16.44
C ASP A 273 -10.64 -6.83 17.75
N HIS A 274 -9.42 -6.30 17.66
CA HIS A 274 -8.66 -5.91 18.85
C HIS A 274 -9.38 -4.83 19.66
N GLY A 275 -9.88 -3.77 19.01
CA GLY A 275 -10.61 -2.68 19.68
C GLY A 275 -11.90 -3.13 20.33
N LEU A 276 -12.65 -4.02 19.67
CA LEU A 276 -13.84 -4.66 20.26
C LEU A 276 -13.47 -5.45 21.51
N HIS A 277 -12.37 -6.21 21.47
CA HIS A 277 -11.91 -7.02 22.59
C HIS A 277 -11.40 -6.19 23.78
N THR A 278 -10.66 -5.10 23.53
CA THR A 278 -10.08 -4.31 24.63
C THR A 278 -11.05 -3.32 25.26
N THR A 279 -12.08 -2.88 24.53
CA THR A 279 -12.91 -1.73 24.93
C THR A 279 -14.39 -2.06 25.10
N PHE A 280 -14.90 -3.08 24.40
CA PHE A 280 -16.33 -3.40 24.35
C PHE A 280 -16.62 -4.86 24.72
N ASP A 281 -15.72 -5.52 25.46
CA ASP A 281 -15.84 -6.91 25.93
C ASP A 281 -16.09 -7.93 24.80
N GLY A 282 -15.66 -7.61 23.58
CA GLY A 282 -15.66 -8.53 22.45
C GLY A 282 -14.71 -9.70 22.70
N HIS A 283 -15.00 -10.88 22.17
CA HIS A 283 -14.10 -12.02 22.27
C HIS A 283 -13.24 -12.11 21.01
N SER A 284 -11.93 -11.90 21.13
CA SER A 284 -10.96 -12.09 20.06
C SER A 284 -10.47 -13.53 20.07
N ASP A 285 -10.79 -14.29 19.02
CA ASP A 285 -10.38 -15.68 18.89
C ASP A 285 -9.10 -15.82 18.05
N LYS A 286 -8.11 -16.53 18.61
CA LYS A 286 -6.88 -16.89 17.91
C LYS A 286 -7.17 -17.71 16.65
N ALA A 287 -8.18 -18.58 16.70
CA ALA A 287 -8.59 -19.37 15.54
C ALA A 287 -9.21 -18.47 14.45
N ALA A 288 -9.97 -17.45 14.83
CA ALA A 288 -10.49 -16.46 13.87
C ALA A 288 -9.37 -15.71 13.14
N ASN A 289 -8.34 -15.27 13.87
CA ASN A 289 -7.17 -14.61 13.26
C ASN A 289 -6.39 -15.55 12.30
N LEU A 290 -6.24 -16.82 12.67
CA LEU A 290 -5.64 -17.83 11.79
C LEU A 290 -6.48 -18.04 10.52
N LEU A 291 -7.79 -18.23 10.65
CA LEU A 291 -8.69 -18.44 9.52
C LEU A 291 -8.72 -17.24 8.57
N LEU A 292 -8.85 -16.03 9.14
CA LEU A 292 -8.87 -14.78 8.37
C LEU A 292 -7.56 -14.59 7.59
N SER A 293 -6.41 -14.65 8.27
CA SER A 293 -5.11 -14.42 7.63
C SER A 293 -4.77 -15.52 6.61
N THR A 294 -5.12 -16.78 6.88
CA THR A 294 -4.92 -17.90 5.94
C THR A 294 -5.81 -17.76 4.71
N THR A 295 -7.07 -17.35 4.89
CA THR A 295 -8.01 -17.13 3.77
C THR A 295 -7.51 -16.00 2.87
N ILE A 296 -7.12 -14.87 3.46
CA ILE A 296 -6.57 -13.74 2.70
C ILE A 296 -5.30 -14.16 1.97
N LEU A 297 -4.35 -14.79 2.65
CA LEU A 297 -3.08 -15.21 2.03
C LEU A 297 -3.31 -16.20 0.89
N SER A 298 -4.26 -17.13 1.02
CA SER A 298 -4.61 -18.08 -0.04
C SER A 298 -5.11 -17.39 -1.30
N ILE A 299 -6.02 -16.42 -1.15
CA ILE A 299 -6.51 -15.61 -2.28
C ILE A 299 -5.36 -14.80 -2.88
N GLN A 300 -4.52 -14.20 -2.05
CA GLN A 300 -3.38 -13.41 -2.50
C GLN A 300 -2.38 -14.21 -3.33
N LEU A 301 -2.07 -15.45 -2.91
CA LEU A 301 -1.19 -16.35 -3.65
C LEU A 301 -1.79 -16.72 -5.01
N ALA A 302 -3.09 -17.01 -5.08
CA ALA A 302 -3.77 -17.32 -6.33
C ALA A 302 -3.72 -16.14 -7.33
N PHE A 303 -4.09 -14.93 -6.89
CA PHE A 303 -4.05 -13.73 -7.73
C PHE A 303 -2.62 -13.32 -8.10
N SER A 304 -1.66 -13.55 -7.21
CA SER A 304 -0.25 -13.31 -7.50
C SER A 304 0.28 -14.28 -8.55
N ALA A 305 -0.04 -15.57 -8.44
CA ALA A 305 0.33 -16.56 -9.44
C ALA A 305 -0.25 -16.23 -10.82
N LEU A 306 -1.54 -15.87 -10.88
CA LEU A 306 -2.20 -15.42 -12.11
C LEU A 306 -1.52 -14.18 -12.69
N GLY A 307 -1.27 -13.15 -11.86
CA GLY A 307 -0.61 -11.93 -12.30
C GLY A 307 0.79 -12.19 -12.87
N VAL A 308 1.61 -13.00 -12.18
CA VAL A 308 2.94 -13.39 -12.69
C VAL A 308 2.85 -14.13 -14.01
N LEU A 309 1.89 -15.05 -14.15
CA LEU A 309 1.67 -15.81 -15.38
C LEU A 309 1.35 -14.88 -16.56
N VAL A 310 0.42 -13.94 -16.38
CA VAL A 310 0.06 -12.96 -17.42
C VAL A 310 1.24 -12.05 -17.77
N LEU A 311 1.95 -11.53 -16.78
CA LEU A 311 3.14 -10.70 -17.00
C LEU A 311 4.24 -11.43 -17.79
N ARG A 312 4.45 -12.73 -17.52
CA ARG A 312 5.39 -13.58 -18.27
C ARG A 312 4.93 -13.78 -19.71
N ARG A 313 3.65 -14.16 -19.92
CA ARG A 313 3.09 -14.39 -21.25
C ARG A 313 3.15 -13.15 -22.13
N GLN A 314 2.95 -11.98 -21.54
CA GLN A 314 3.02 -10.72 -22.26
C GLN A 314 4.44 -10.17 -22.42
N LYS A 315 5.48 -10.82 -21.86
CA LYS A 315 6.86 -10.30 -21.83
C LYS A 315 6.91 -8.88 -21.26
N TYR A 316 6.25 -8.67 -20.12
CA TYR A 316 6.16 -7.35 -19.47
C TYR A 316 7.53 -6.85 -19.02
N VAL A 317 8.30 -7.72 -18.36
CA VAL A 317 9.65 -7.42 -17.87
C VAL A 317 10.54 -6.94 -19.02
N ASP A 318 10.55 -7.67 -20.13
CA ASP A 318 11.38 -7.34 -21.29
C ASP A 318 10.94 -6.04 -21.96
N ALA A 319 9.68 -5.65 -21.86
CA ALA A 319 9.19 -4.41 -22.46
C ALA A 319 9.41 -3.18 -21.57
N PHE A 320 8.99 -3.25 -20.30
CA PHE A 320 8.83 -2.08 -19.43
C PHE A 320 9.84 -2.01 -18.27
N LEU A 321 10.46 -3.14 -17.89
CA LEU A 321 11.46 -3.15 -16.82
C LEU A 321 12.89 -3.17 -17.35
N ARG A 322 13.15 -3.95 -18.42
CA ARG A 322 14.48 -4.12 -19.05
C ARG A 322 14.60 -3.45 -20.41
N GLY A 323 13.54 -3.49 -21.23
CA GLY A 323 13.57 -2.95 -22.60
C GLY A 323 13.56 -1.43 -22.68
N GLY A 324 13.25 -0.87 -23.86
CA GLY A 324 13.27 0.58 -24.10
C GLY A 324 12.00 1.35 -23.71
N LYS A 325 10.88 0.66 -23.43
CA LYS A 325 9.61 1.33 -23.08
C LYS A 325 9.56 1.69 -21.59
N ASN A 326 8.84 2.74 -21.23
CA ASN A 326 8.63 3.15 -19.84
C ASN A 326 7.14 3.24 -19.56
N SER A 327 6.71 2.76 -18.40
CA SER A 327 5.33 2.90 -17.93
C SER A 327 5.30 3.29 -16.46
N PRO A 328 4.65 4.40 -16.09
CA PRO A 328 4.35 4.73 -14.70
C PRO A 328 3.56 3.62 -13.99
N GLY A 329 2.77 2.82 -14.73
CA GLY A 329 2.06 1.67 -14.20
C GLY A 329 2.95 0.57 -13.63
N ALA A 330 4.25 0.55 -13.97
CA ALA A 330 5.19 -0.43 -13.40
C ALA A 330 5.34 -0.30 -11.88
N TYR A 331 5.11 0.89 -11.30
CA TYR A 331 5.10 1.08 -9.84
C TYR A 331 3.98 0.30 -9.15
N ALA A 332 2.92 -0.08 -9.86
CA ALA A 332 1.85 -0.93 -9.31
C ALA A 332 2.35 -2.33 -8.90
N LEU A 333 3.47 -2.81 -9.46
CA LEU A 333 4.07 -4.10 -9.08
C LEU A 333 4.63 -4.12 -7.65
N ILE A 334 4.89 -2.95 -7.05
CA ILE A 334 5.49 -2.86 -5.71
C ILE A 334 4.48 -3.27 -4.63
N CYS A 335 3.26 -2.74 -4.72
CA CYS A 335 2.25 -2.91 -3.67
C CYS A 335 1.89 -4.38 -3.39
N PRO A 336 1.71 -5.26 -4.40
CA PRO A 336 1.49 -6.69 -4.17
C PRO A 336 2.60 -7.39 -3.40
N GLY A 337 3.88 -7.10 -3.71
CA GLY A 337 4.99 -7.71 -2.98
C GLY A 337 5.10 -7.22 -1.54
N VAL A 338 4.89 -5.92 -1.32
CA VAL A 338 4.81 -5.33 0.03
C VAL A 338 3.67 -5.96 0.82
N ALA A 339 2.49 -6.06 0.20
CA ALA A 339 1.29 -6.64 0.78
C ALA A 339 1.48 -8.12 1.19
N LEU A 340 2.07 -8.94 0.33
CA LEU A 340 2.44 -10.32 0.65
C LEU A 340 3.43 -10.38 1.82
N SER A 341 4.45 -9.52 1.84
CA SER A 341 5.41 -9.44 2.94
C SER A 341 4.72 -9.12 4.27
N VAL A 342 3.82 -8.13 4.30
CA VAL A 342 3.11 -7.71 5.51
C VAL A 342 2.10 -8.78 5.96
N MET A 343 1.27 -9.30 5.06
CA MET A 343 0.28 -10.32 5.40
C MET A 343 0.95 -11.61 5.87
N THR A 344 2.10 -11.99 5.28
CA THR A 344 2.88 -13.14 5.75
C THR A 344 3.33 -12.95 7.21
N GLN A 345 3.75 -11.73 7.61
CA GLN A 345 4.10 -11.46 9.01
C GLN A 345 2.91 -11.58 9.96
N PHE A 346 1.73 -11.06 9.58
CA PHE A 346 0.51 -11.25 10.37
C PHE A 346 0.12 -12.73 10.48
N TRP A 347 0.14 -13.46 9.35
CA TRP A 347 -0.17 -14.88 9.34
C TRP A 347 0.81 -15.70 10.20
N ILE A 348 2.11 -15.42 10.13
CA ILE A 348 3.12 -16.10 10.97
C ILE A 348 2.86 -15.80 12.46
N ASN A 349 2.73 -14.53 12.84
CA ASN A 349 2.77 -14.15 14.26
C ASN A 349 1.40 -14.19 14.94
N LYS A 350 0.34 -13.69 14.28
CA LYS A 350 -1.04 -13.66 14.81
C LYS A 350 -1.87 -14.87 14.39
N GLY A 351 -1.50 -15.54 13.30
CA GLY A 351 -2.10 -16.82 12.91
C GLY A 351 -1.38 -18.00 13.56
N LEU A 352 -0.22 -18.38 13.01
CA LEU A 352 0.45 -19.64 13.35
C LEU A 352 1.03 -19.68 14.77
N VAL A 353 1.80 -18.66 15.17
CA VAL A 353 2.43 -18.60 16.50
C VAL A 353 1.37 -18.46 17.59
N ALA A 354 0.42 -17.54 17.41
CA ALA A 354 -0.63 -17.33 18.41
C ALA A 354 -1.53 -18.56 18.61
N ALA A 355 -1.82 -19.30 17.52
CA ALA A 355 -2.57 -20.56 17.56
C ALA A 355 -1.74 -21.76 18.05
N GLY A 356 -0.45 -21.60 18.34
CA GLY A 356 0.42 -22.67 18.82
C GLY A 356 0.87 -23.67 17.75
N ILE A 357 0.68 -23.35 16.46
CA ILE A 357 1.04 -24.23 15.34
C ILE A 357 2.57 -24.29 15.14
N ILE A 358 3.26 -23.17 15.35
CA ILE A 358 4.73 -23.09 15.26
C ILE A 358 5.31 -22.34 16.45
N ALA A 359 6.52 -22.71 16.86
CA ALA A 359 7.27 -22.00 17.88
C ALA A 359 7.84 -20.67 17.34
N LYS A 360 7.67 -19.59 18.12
CA LYS A 360 8.30 -18.29 17.82
C LYS A 360 9.82 -18.46 17.78
N PHE A 361 10.47 -17.93 16.75
CA PHE A 361 11.92 -18.06 16.48
C PHE A 361 12.44 -19.49 16.23
N GLY A 362 11.57 -20.48 16.03
CA GLY A 362 11.96 -21.82 15.58
C GLY A 362 12.31 -21.89 14.09
N ILE A 363 12.71 -23.08 13.60
CA ILE A 363 13.09 -23.29 12.20
C ILE A 363 11.94 -22.92 11.23
N ALA A 364 10.72 -23.37 11.51
CA ALA A 364 9.55 -23.05 10.69
C ALA A 364 9.25 -21.54 10.65
N TYR A 365 9.41 -20.85 11.79
CA TYR A 365 9.24 -19.40 11.89
C TYR A 365 10.22 -18.65 10.97
N TRP A 366 11.50 -19.04 11.00
CA TRP A 366 12.52 -18.40 10.18
C TRP A 366 12.40 -18.74 8.70
N ALA A 367 12.01 -19.97 8.35
CA ALA A 367 11.76 -20.36 6.97
C ALA A 367 10.64 -19.51 6.32
N LEU A 368 9.52 -19.34 7.03
CA LEU A 368 8.41 -18.51 6.55
C LEU A 368 8.77 -17.02 6.56
N THR A 369 9.50 -16.56 7.57
CA THR A 369 9.97 -15.16 7.64
C THR A 369 10.95 -14.83 6.52
N ALA A 370 11.79 -15.78 6.10
CA ALA A 370 12.70 -15.61 4.96
C ALA A 370 11.93 -15.35 3.64
N VAL A 371 10.73 -15.93 3.47
CA VAL A 371 9.85 -15.63 2.34
C VAL A 371 9.38 -14.18 2.37
N ALA A 372 8.95 -13.69 3.54
CA ALA A 372 8.56 -12.28 3.69
C ALA A 372 9.73 -11.32 3.39
N ILE A 373 10.93 -11.62 3.89
CA ILE A 373 12.16 -10.88 3.60
C ILE A 373 12.45 -10.90 2.09
N GLY A 374 12.29 -12.04 1.43
CA GLY A 374 12.48 -12.18 -0.02
C GLY A 374 11.58 -11.24 -0.82
N PHE A 375 10.30 -11.14 -0.46
CA PHE A 375 9.38 -10.19 -1.08
C PHE A 375 9.81 -8.74 -0.83
N GLN A 376 10.14 -8.39 0.41
CA GLN A 376 10.59 -7.04 0.75
C GLN A 376 11.84 -6.64 -0.03
N VAL A 377 12.88 -7.47 -0.05
CA VAL A 377 14.14 -7.20 -0.77
C VAL A 377 13.86 -7.02 -2.26
N ALA A 378 13.05 -7.89 -2.86
CA ALA A 378 12.66 -7.76 -4.26
C ALA A 378 11.96 -6.43 -4.56
N MET A 379 11.07 -5.98 -3.67
CA MET A 379 10.34 -4.72 -3.83
C MET A 379 11.23 -3.49 -3.60
N ILE A 380 12.19 -3.55 -2.67
CA ILE A 380 13.21 -2.51 -2.49
C ILE A 380 14.02 -2.34 -3.78
N LEU A 381 14.53 -3.44 -4.34
CA LEU A 381 15.28 -3.41 -5.59
C LEU A 381 14.43 -2.87 -6.74
N LEU A 382 13.14 -3.24 -6.80
CA LEU A 382 12.23 -2.73 -7.82
C LEU A 382 12.00 -1.22 -7.69
N VAL A 383 11.77 -0.70 -6.49
CA VAL A 383 11.63 0.75 -6.25
C VAL A 383 12.89 1.49 -6.68
N LEU A 384 14.07 1.01 -6.28
CA LEU A 384 15.34 1.65 -6.64
C LEU A 384 15.58 1.61 -8.15
N HIS A 385 15.27 0.49 -8.80
CA HIS A 385 15.37 0.33 -10.25
C HIS A 385 14.43 1.30 -11.00
N LEU A 386 13.16 1.32 -10.62
CA LEU A 386 12.17 2.21 -11.24
C LEU A 386 12.48 3.68 -10.99
N ASN A 387 12.91 4.04 -9.78
CA ASN A 387 13.30 5.40 -9.46
C ASN A 387 14.48 5.86 -10.32
N ARG A 388 15.52 5.02 -10.45
CA ARG A 388 16.67 5.31 -11.32
C ARG A 388 16.24 5.47 -12.79
N ARG A 389 15.30 4.65 -13.24
CA ARG A 389 14.85 4.63 -14.64
C ARG A 389 13.94 5.81 -15.00
N HIS A 390 13.02 6.20 -14.12
CA HIS A 390 12.05 7.27 -14.39
C HIS A 390 12.56 8.66 -14.02
N PHE A 391 13.39 8.77 -12.97
CA PHE A 391 13.88 10.06 -12.45
C PHE A 391 15.39 10.29 -12.64
N GLY A 392 16.13 9.27 -13.09
CA GLY A 392 17.57 9.37 -13.33
C GLY A 392 17.91 10.34 -14.46
N LYS A 393 19.21 10.67 -14.57
CA LYS A 393 19.71 11.54 -15.65
C LYS A 393 19.34 10.92 -17.01
N PRO A 394 18.90 11.73 -18.00
CA PRO A 394 18.66 11.22 -19.35
C PRO A 394 19.90 10.47 -19.83
N ALA A 395 19.70 9.28 -20.41
CA ALA A 395 20.80 8.60 -21.07
C ALA A 395 21.39 9.56 -22.11
N THR A 396 22.67 9.88 -21.98
CA THR A 396 23.42 10.54 -23.06
C THR A 396 23.29 9.63 -24.27
N GLY A 397 22.57 10.10 -25.29
CA GLY A 397 22.40 9.34 -26.53
C GLY A 397 23.76 8.89 -27.02
N HIS A 398 23.87 7.62 -27.40
CA HIS A 398 24.98 7.20 -28.24
C HIS A 398 24.96 8.10 -29.46
N ALA A 399 26.04 8.87 -29.69
CA ALA A 399 26.23 9.54 -30.95
C ALA A 399 26.14 8.47 -32.03
N ILE A 400 25.10 8.53 -32.87
CA ILE A 400 25.06 7.75 -34.10
C ILE A 400 26.12 8.40 -34.98
N PRO A 401 27.24 7.73 -35.31
CA PRO A 401 28.19 8.27 -36.26
C PRO A 401 27.44 8.47 -37.58
N ALA A 402 27.58 9.66 -38.17
CA ALA A 402 27.11 9.91 -39.51
C ALA A 402 27.97 9.07 -40.46
N GLU A 403 27.34 8.12 -41.16
CA GLU A 403 27.83 7.62 -42.44
C GLU A 403 26.90 8.13 -43.53
#